data_AF-A0A7X9IBP6-F1
#
_entry.id   AF-A0A7X9IBP6-F1
#
_cell.length_a   1.000
_cell.length_b   1.000
_cell.length_c   1.000
_cell.angle_alpha   90.00
_cell.angle_beta   90.00
_cell.angle_gamma   90.00
#
_symmetry.space_group_name_H-M   'P 1'
#
loop_
_entity.id
_entity.type
_entity.pdbx_description
1 polymer ?
#
loop_
_entity_poly.entity_id
_entity_poly.type
_entity_poly.pdbx_seq_one_letter_code
_entity_poly.pdbx_strand_id
1 'polypeptide(L)'
;MGKISGPYRSVAVDIGDVPMGAIHPIRIQSMTNTDTLDTAASVAQCIRIIEAGADYVRLTAQGVREAENLAEIKKEIRRAGFRTPIIADIHFNPAAAERAAAIVEKVRINPGNYADRRSKPVLSLSEKEYNLELERIHERLLPLIKICRENGTAVRVGVNHGSLSERILDRYGNTPEGMAVSAMEFIKIFTAENFSKLVLSMKSSDIAVMVSATRLLVEMMQEKGFAFPLHLGVTEAGEGEDGRVRSAAGIGALLSEGIGDTIRVSLSEDPEKEIPVAKQIAGLFPRNIAPAGGNVMPEFRSRPKVPALFGKVNGPLVIAMMTRYGTPGPGMYLEAGYDYDRESGIISKTDQSADLLIVSQIPESIPEEVLLAVPYKIWQANRNIRNLFPVFSAGSISGESNKSDRLNVVFTGPLSGGELPVDEDPSTTLLIFTWNAVSEREA
;
A
#
# COMPACT_ATOMS: atom_id res chain seq x y z
N MET A 1 25.85 15.49 7.81
CA MET A 1 24.83 16.40 7.25
C MET A 1 23.68 16.47 8.25
N GLY A 2 23.08 17.65 8.46
CA GLY A 2 21.96 17.81 9.40
C GLY A 2 20.65 17.26 8.83
N LYS A 3 19.67 17.03 9.71
CA LYS A 3 18.31 16.61 9.35
C LYS A 3 17.69 17.59 8.33
N ILE A 4 17.15 17.08 7.23
CA ILE A 4 16.41 17.90 6.26
C ILE A 4 14.98 18.09 6.80
N SER A 5 14.56 19.34 7.03
CA SER A 5 13.18 19.69 7.40
C SER A 5 12.39 20.17 6.18
N GLY A 6 11.12 19.77 6.08
CA GLY A 6 10.21 20.16 4.99
C GLY A 6 9.93 19.04 3.97
N PRO A 7 9.19 19.36 2.89
CA PRO A 7 8.82 18.39 1.87
C PRO A 7 10.07 17.79 1.20
N TYR A 8 9.99 16.52 0.84
CA TYR A 8 11.11 15.82 0.23
C TYR A 8 11.51 16.47 -1.10
N ARG A 9 12.78 16.86 -1.23
CA ARG A 9 13.33 17.42 -2.46
C ARG A 9 14.63 16.72 -2.79
N SER A 10 14.60 15.95 -3.88
CA SER A 10 15.76 15.23 -4.37
C SER A 10 16.80 16.17 -5.00
N VAL A 11 18.05 15.71 -5.06
CA VAL A 11 19.12 16.33 -5.85
C VAL A 11 18.91 16.03 -7.34
N ALA A 12 19.49 16.85 -8.22
CA ALA A 12 19.47 16.57 -9.65
C ALA A 12 20.44 15.43 -9.99
N VAL A 13 20.01 14.53 -10.88
CA VAL A 13 20.84 13.48 -11.47
C VAL A 13 20.67 13.49 -12.98
N ASP A 14 21.78 13.67 -13.69
CA ASP A 14 21.81 13.67 -15.15
C ASP A 14 21.76 12.24 -15.69
N ILE A 15 20.75 11.96 -16.53
CA ILE A 15 20.62 10.72 -17.30
C ILE A 15 20.81 11.09 -18.77
N GLY A 16 22.06 11.05 -19.24
CA GLY A 16 22.43 11.68 -20.51
C GLY A 16 22.05 13.17 -20.49
N ASP A 17 21.35 13.62 -21.54
CA ASP A 17 20.91 15.02 -21.67
C ASP A 17 19.56 15.32 -21.00
N VAL A 18 18.95 14.33 -20.34
CA VAL A 18 17.60 14.47 -19.75
C VAL A 18 17.71 14.28 -18.23
N PRO A 19 17.88 15.37 -17.45
CA PRO A 19 18.05 15.28 -16.00
C PRO A 19 16.73 14.99 -15.27
N MET A 20 16.83 14.33 -14.12
CA MET A 20 15.73 14.10 -13.18
C MET A 20 16.07 14.62 -11.79
N GLY A 21 15.08 14.75 -10.92
CA GLY A 21 15.30 15.26 -9.57
C GLY A 21 15.22 16.78 -9.47
N ALA A 22 15.40 17.34 -8.27
CA ALA A 22 15.38 18.77 -7.99
C ALA A 22 14.15 19.51 -8.60
N ILE A 23 14.38 20.43 -9.54
CA ILE A 23 13.34 21.26 -10.18
C ILE A 23 12.82 20.70 -11.50
N HIS A 24 13.38 19.59 -11.98
CA HIS A 24 13.01 19.02 -13.28
C HIS A 24 11.60 18.43 -13.25
N PRO A 25 10.89 18.30 -14.37
CA PRO A 25 9.59 17.64 -14.38
C PRO A 25 9.70 16.16 -13.95
N ILE A 26 8.58 15.56 -13.53
CA ILE A 26 8.50 14.11 -13.33
C ILE A 26 8.74 13.43 -14.67
N ARG A 27 9.79 12.61 -14.73
CA ARG A 27 10.20 11.93 -15.96
C ARG A 27 9.39 10.66 -16.20
N ILE A 28 9.00 10.44 -17.44
CA ILE A 28 8.18 9.30 -17.83
C ILE A 28 9.07 8.29 -18.53
N GLN A 29 8.98 7.03 -18.12
CA GLN A 29 9.74 5.96 -18.76
C GLN A 29 8.88 4.71 -18.97
N SER A 30 9.26 3.92 -19.95
CA SER A 30 8.73 2.58 -20.17
C SER A 30 9.88 1.60 -20.39
N MET A 31 9.57 0.32 -20.60
CA MET A 31 10.53 -0.75 -20.81
C MET A 31 10.11 -1.60 -22.00
N THR A 32 11.04 -1.89 -22.90
CA THR A 32 10.80 -2.83 -24.00
C THR A 32 10.47 -4.22 -23.48
N ASN A 33 9.72 -4.98 -24.28
CA ASN A 33 9.44 -6.40 -24.06
C ASN A 33 9.98 -7.29 -25.19
N THR A 34 10.68 -6.71 -26.17
CA THR A 34 11.43 -7.45 -27.21
C THR A 34 12.68 -8.11 -26.62
N ASP A 35 13.15 -9.17 -27.30
CA ASP A 35 14.48 -9.72 -27.04
C ASP A 35 15.54 -8.67 -27.43
N THR A 36 16.40 -8.32 -26.47
CA THR A 36 17.48 -7.35 -26.67
C THR A 36 18.49 -7.82 -27.71
N LEU A 37 18.58 -9.11 -28.04
CA LEU A 37 19.41 -9.61 -29.14
C LEU A 37 18.77 -9.41 -30.52
N ASP A 38 17.45 -9.17 -30.59
CA ASP A 38 16.79 -8.69 -31.80
C ASP A 38 16.91 -7.16 -31.87
N THR A 39 18.02 -6.70 -32.45
CA THR A 39 18.33 -5.27 -32.62
C THR A 39 17.22 -4.54 -33.36
N ALA A 40 16.69 -5.12 -34.46
CA ALA A 40 15.72 -4.45 -35.30
C ALA A 40 14.38 -4.27 -34.56
N ALA A 41 13.88 -5.33 -33.91
CA ALA A 41 12.66 -5.25 -33.12
C ALA A 41 12.81 -4.30 -31.93
N SER A 42 13.94 -4.37 -31.22
CA SER A 42 14.23 -3.52 -30.07
C SER A 42 14.33 -2.04 -30.45
N VAL A 43 15.01 -1.71 -31.55
CA VAL A 43 15.07 -0.32 -32.06
C VAL A 43 13.67 0.18 -32.45
N ALA A 44 12.90 -0.62 -33.20
CA ALA A 44 11.55 -0.25 -33.61
C ALA A 44 10.64 0.00 -32.40
N GLN A 45 10.68 -0.84 -31.36
CA GLN A 45 9.88 -0.64 -30.15
C GLN A 45 10.38 0.55 -29.32
N CYS A 46 11.70 0.76 -29.21
CA CYS A 46 12.23 1.95 -28.56
C CYS A 46 11.69 3.23 -29.21
N ILE A 47 11.68 3.29 -30.55
CA ILE A 47 11.16 4.45 -31.29
C ILE A 47 9.67 4.66 -30.98
N ARG A 48 8.83 3.61 -31.00
CA ARG A 48 7.41 3.74 -30.62
C ARG A 48 7.20 4.28 -29.20
N ILE A 49 7.99 3.80 -28.24
CA ILE A 49 7.97 4.30 -26.86
C ILE A 49 8.38 5.78 -26.80
N ILE A 50 9.42 6.18 -27.55
CA ILE A 50 9.90 7.56 -27.62
C ILE A 50 8.85 8.47 -28.26
N GLU A 51 8.23 8.06 -29.36
CA GLU A 51 7.19 8.81 -30.07
C GLU A 51 5.91 8.95 -29.25
N ALA A 52 5.57 7.95 -28.42
CA ALA A 52 4.53 8.08 -27.41
C ALA A 52 4.87 9.14 -26.34
N GLY A 53 6.15 9.51 -26.22
CA GLY A 53 6.68 10.62 -25.44
C GLY A 53 7.32 10.21 -24.12
N ALA A 54 8.05 9.09 -24.11
CA ALA A 54 8.91 8.72 -22.99
C ALA A 54 10.16 9.62 -22.92
N ASP A 55 10.53 10.03 -21.70
CA ASP A 55 11.82 10.66 -21.42
C ASP A 55 12.96 9.65 -21.41
N TYR A 56 12.69 8.40 -21.02
CA TYR A 56 13.68 7.32 -20.96
C TYR A 56 13.11 5.99 -21.47
N VAL A 57 13.95 5.18 -22.10
CA VAL A 57 13.60 3.81 -22.51
C VAL A 57 14.49 2.81 -21.81
N ARG A 58 13.88 1.79 -21.19
CA ARG A 58 14.61 0.70 -20.54
C ARG A 58 14.58 -0.57 -21.38
N LEU A 59 15.68 -1.30 -21.42
CA LEU A 59 15.78 -2.62 -22.05
C LEU A 59 16.38 -3.62 -21.05
N THR A 60 15.98 -4.89 -21.13
CA THR A 60 16.60 -5.93 -20.32
C THR A 60 17.99 -6.28 -20.87
N ALA A 61 18.97 -6.53 -20.00
CA ALA A 61 20.27 -7.07 -20.42
C ALA A 61 20.75 -8.09 -19.40
N GLN A 62 20.26 -9.32 -19.53
CA GLN A 62 20.50 -10.37 -18.53
C GLN A 62 21.92 -10.96 -18.60
N GLY A 63 22.54 -10.93 -19.78
CA GLY A 63 23.90 -11.39 -20.04
C GLY A 63 24.78 -10.34 -20.71
N VAL A 64 26.05 -10.72 -20.89
CA VAL A 64 27.06 -9.85 -21.51
C VAL A 64 26.74 -9.58 -22.99
N ARG A 65 26.18 -10.56 -23.71
CA ARG A 65 25.82 -10.42 -25.12
C ARG A 65 24.72 -9.38 -25.32
N GLU A 66 23.69 -9.42 -24.48
CA GLU A 66 22.60 -8.43 -24.49
C GLU A 66 23.15 -7.05 -24.13
N ALA A 67 24.01 -6.98 -23.10
CA ALA A 67 24.65 -5.73 -22.68
C ALA A 67 25.52 -5.11 -23.80
N GLU A 68 26.22 -5.95 -24.58
CA GLU A 68 26.98 -5.50 -25.76
C GLU A 68 26.07 -5.01 -26.88
N ASN A 69 24.97 -5.71 -27.13
CA ASN A 69 24.04 -5.33 -28.19
C ASN A 69 23.33 -3.98 -27.93
N LEU A 70 23.28 -3.53 -26.68
CA LEU A 70 22.81 -2.18 -26.34
C LEU A 70 23.58 -1.08 -27.09
N ALA A 71 24.86 -1.32 -27.44
CA ALA A 71 25.64 -0.35 -28.21
C ALA A 71 25.11 -0.18 -29.63
N GLU A 72 24.75 -1.29 -30.30
CA GLU A 72 24.18 -1.25 -31.64
C GLU A 72 22.77 -0.67 -31.62
N ILE A 73 21.92 -1.09 -30.67
CA ILE A 73 20.58 -0.52 -30.48
C ILE A 73 20.67 1.00 -30.27
N LYS A 74 21.54 1.46 -29.37
CA LYS A 74 21.75 2.89 -29.11
C LYS A 74 22.21 3.62 -30.37
N LYS A 75 23.15 3.05 -31.12
CA LYS A 75 23.65 3.62 -32.38
C LYS A 75 22.55 3.79 -33.42
N GLU A 76 21.68 2.80 -33.60
CA GLU A 76 20.57 2.88 -34.55
C GLU A 76 19.50 3.89 -34.09
N ILE A 77 19.18 3.96 -32.79
CA ILE A 77 18.27 4.98 -32.24
C ILE A 77 18.82 6.40 -32.50
N ARG A 78 20.12 6.60 -32.32
CA ARG A 78 20.79 7.88 -32.61
C ARG A 78 20.80 8.18 -34.12
N ARG A 79 21.02 7.18 -34.97
CA ARG A 79 20.94 7.31 -36.44
C ARG A 79 19.52 7.71 -36.89
N ALA A 80 18.49 7.21 -36.22
CA ALA A 80 17.10 7.60 -36.43
C ALA A 80 16.76 9.02 -35.91
N GLY A 81 17.72 9.73 -35.30
CA GLY A 81 17.56 11.12 -34.85
C GLY A 81 17.11 11.30 -33.40
N PHE A 82 16.96 10.21 -32.64
CA PHE A 82 16.51 10.29 -31.25
C PHE A 82 17.68 10.33 -30.25
N ARG A 83 17.66 11.28 -29.33
CA ARG A 83 18.66 11.41 -28.23
C ARG A 83 18.19 10.84 -26.89
N THR A 84 17.00 10.22 -26.85
CA THR A 84 16.42 9.66 -25.62
C THR A 84 17.44 8.73 -24.92
N PRO A 85 17.68 8.93 -23.61
CA PRO A 85 18.56 8.06 -22.84
C PRO A 85 18.04 6.63 -22.77
N ILE A 86 18.98 5.69 -22.84
CA ILE A 86 18.74 4.26 -22.74
C ILE A 86 19.15 3.78 -21.35
N ILE A 87 18.36 2.89 -20.78
CA ILE A 87 18.56 2.31 -19.46
C ILE A 87 18.73 0.80 -19.60
N ALA A 88 19.79 0.23 -19.06
CA ALA A 88 19.96 -1.22 -18.97
C ALA A 88 19.33 -1.77 -17.67
N ASP A 89 18.47 -2.77 -17.77
CA ASP A 89 17.88 -3.46 -16.62
C ASP A 89 18.62 -4.78 -16.36
N ILE A 90 19.43 -4.79 -15.30
CA ILE A 90 20.28 -5.91 -14.90
C ILE A 90 19.76 -6.51 -13.59
N HIS A 91 19.62 -7.83 -13.55
CA HIS A 91 19.12 -8.55 -12.39
C HIS A 91 20.23 -9.26 -11.60
N PHE A 92 21.06 -10.08 -12.25
CA PHE A 92 21.93 -11.06 -11.57
C PHE A 92 23.40 -11.04 -11.97
N ASN A 93 23.77 -10.35 -13.06
CA ASN A 93 25.07 -10.53 -13.70
C ASN A 93 25.94 -9.26 -13.59
N PRO A 94 26.95 -9.24 -12.69
CA PRO A 94 27.86 -8.10 -12.55
C PRO A 94 28.61 -7.77 -13.84
N ALA A 95 29.09 -8.77 -14.57
CA ALA A 95 29.81 -8.55 -15.82
C ALA A 95 28.92 -7.88 -16.89
N ALA A 96 27.63 -8.25 -16.95
CA ALA A 96 26.66 -7.58 -17.81
C ALA A 96 26.42 -6.13 -17.38
N ALA A 97 26.32 -5.86 -16.06
CA ALA A 97 26.18 -4.50 -15.55
C ALA A 97 27.38 -3.61 -15.86
N GLU A 98 28.60 -4.13 -15.64
CA GLU A 98 29.85 -3.43 -15.96
C GLU A 98 29.94 -3.11 -17.45
N ARG A 99 29.60 -4.09 -18.32
CA ARG A 99 29.61 -3.88 -19.77
C ARG A 99 28.56 -2.86 -20.22
N ALA A 100 27.33 -2.97 -19.71
CA ALA A 100 26.26 -2.04 -20.02
C ALA A 100 26.58 -0.62 -19.52
N ALA A 101 27.20 -0.48 -18.35
CA ALA A 101 27.51 0.81 -17.74
C ALA A 101 28.47 1.65 -18.57
N ALA A 102 29.30 1.04 -19.43
CA ALA A 102 30.16 1.75 -20.38
C ALA A 102 29.42 2.22 -21.65
N ILE A 103 28.17 1.80 -21.85
CA ILE A 103 27.41 1.98 -23.10
C ILE A 103 26.19 2.89 -22.89
N VAL A 104 25.39 2.62 -21.86
CA VAL A 104 24.11 3.29 -21.63
C VAL A 104 24.22 4.44 -20.63
N GLU A 105 23.24 5.34 -20.64
CA GLU A 105 23.21 6.50 -19.73
C GLU A 105 22.88 6.11 -18.28
N LYS A 106 22.24 4.96 -18.07
CA LYS A 106 21.88 4.48 -16.73
C LYS A 106 21.77 2.96 -16.67
N VAL A 107 22.23 2.37 -15.56
CA VAL A 107 22.01 0.96 -15.25
C VAL A 107 21.08 0.81 -14.05
N ARG A 108 20.16 -0.15 -14.09
CA ARG A 108 19.44 -0.62 -12.90
C ARG A 108 20.07 -1.89 -12.40
N ILE A 109 20.32 -1.94 -11.10
CA ILE A 109 20.69 -3.15 -10.35
C ILE A 109 19.65 -3.45 -9.26
N ASN A 110 19.59 -4.70 -8.83
CA ASN A 110 18.76 -5.16 -7.72
C ASN A 110 19.64 -5.65 -6.55
N PRO A 111 19.56 -5.00 -5.38
CA PRO A 111 20.29 -5.38 -4.17
C PRO A 111 20.31 -6.86 -3.82
N GLY A 112 19.14 -7.49 -3.75
CA GLY A 112 19.02 -8.84 -3.19
C GLY A 112 19.62 -9.94 -4.05
N ASN A 113 19.95 -9.64 -5.31
CA ASN A 113 20.35 -10.63 -6.30
C ASN A 113 21.72 -10.35 -6.94
N TYR A 114 22.29 -9.16 -6.73
CA TYR A 114 23.56 -8.77 -7.36
C TYR A 114 24.78 -9.44 -6.71
N ALA A 115 24.69 -9.77 -5.42
CA ALA A 115 25.78 -10.38 -4.66
C ALA A 115 25.46 -11.78 -4.10
N ASP A 116 24.19 -12.15 -3.95
CA ASP A 116 23.84 -13.43 -3.34
C ASP A 116 23.83 -14.57 -4.37
N ARG A 117 24.85 -15.42 -4.30
CA ARG A 117 24.70 -16.80 -4.78
C ARG A 117 23.91 -17.53 -3.70
N ARG A 118 22.61 -17.76 -3.93
CA ARG A 118 21.70 -18.53 -3.07
C ARG A 118 22.44 -19.72 -2.45
N SER A 119 22.95 -19.51 -1.26
CA SER A 119 23.48 -20.54 -0.38
C SER A 119 22.43 -20.71 0.70
N LYS A 120 22.36 -21.89 1.29
CA LYS A 120 21.27 -22.31 2.19
C LYS A 120 20.81 -21.19 3.14
N PRO A 121 19.50 -21.08 3.44
CA PRO A 121 18.97 -20.05 4.32
C PRO A 121 19.72 -20.04 5.64
N VAL A 122 20.49 -18.99 5.89
CA VAL A 122 21.18 -18.77 7.15
C VAL A 122 20.21 -17.99 8.05
N LEU A 123 19.62 -18.68 9.02
CA LEU A 123 18.77 -18.07 10.03
C LEU A 123 19.64 -17.59 11.20
N SER A 124 19.32 -16.43 11.76
CA SER A 124 19.98 -15.81 12.92
C SER A 124 21.42 -15.37 12.68
N LEU A 125 21.65 -14.53 11.66
CA LEU A 125 22.97 -13.97 11.40
C LEU A 125 23.45 -13.10 12.57
N SER A 126 24.64 -13.37 13.09
CA SER A 126 25.28 -12.49 14.07
C SER A 126 25.64 -11.14 13.44
N GLU A 127 25.80 -10.08 14.26
CA GLU A 127 26.23 -8.76 13.77
C GLU A 127 27.52 -8.83 12.95
N LYS A 128 28.45 -9.72 13.32
CA LYS A 128 29.71 -9.89 12.60
C LYS A 128 29.48 -10.47 11.20
N GLU A 129 28.62 -11.47 11.07
CA GLU A 129 28.29 -12.10 9.78
C GLU A 129 27.52 -11.13 8.88
N TYR A 130 26.55 -10.41 9.45
CA TYR A 130 25.80 -9.38 8.76
C TYR A 130 26.72 -8.31 8.13
N ASN A 131 27.69 -7.82 8.89
CA ASN A 131 28.63 -6.81 8.41
C ASN A 131 29.60 -7.38 7.37
N LEU A 132 30.07 -8.62 7.53
CA LEU A 132 30.93 -9.27 6.54
C LEU A 132 30.23 -9.45 5.19
N GLU A 133 28.92 -9.74 5.18
CA GLU A 133 28.15 -9.80 3.95
C GLU A 133 28.00 -8.43 3.28
N LEU A 134 27.80 -7.37 4.06
CA LEU A 134 27.79 -6.00 3.55
C LEU A 134 29.13 -5.60 2.90
N GLU A 135 30.25 -5.96 3.52
CA GLU A 135 31.59 -5.74 2.96
C GLU A 135 31.77 -6.47 1.62
N ARG A 136 31.32 -7.72 1.52
CA ARG A 136 31.35 -8.47 0.25
C ARG A 136 30.49 -7.84 -0.84
N ILE A 137 29.31 -7.31 -0.48
CA ILE A 137 28.45 -6.58 -1.41
C ILE A 137 29.18 -5.32 -1.91
N HIS A 138 29.80 -4.58 -1.00
CA HIS A 138 30.58 -3.39 -1.32
C HIS A 138 31.70 -3.72 -2.30
N GLU A 139 32.56 -4.71 -2.00
CA GLU A 139 33.65 -5.15 -2.88
C GLU A 139 33.17 -5.52 -4.29
N ARG A 140 32.03 -6.21 -4.39
CA ARG A 140 31.45 -6.59 -5.69
C ARG A 140 30.87 -5.41 -6.48
N LEU A 141 30.45 -4.35 -5.81
CA LEU A 141 29.94 -3.14 -6.47
C LEU A 141 31.07 -2.21 -6.90
N LEU A 142 32.27 -2.28 -6.31
CA LEU A 142 33.38 -1.38 -6.62
C LEU A 142 33.71 -1.28 -8.12
N PRO A 143 33.82 -2.38 -8.89
CA PRO A 143 34.09 -2.29 -10.32
C PRO A 143 33.01 -1.52 -11.08
N LEU A 144 31.74 -1.81 -10.80
CA LEU A 144 30.60 -1.12 -11.40
C LEU A 144 30.60 0.37 -11.04
N ILE A 145 30.79 0.71 -9.76
CA ILE A 145 30.84 2.10 -9.29
C ILE A 145 31.95 2.87 -10.02
N LYS A 146 33.12 2.26 -10.18
CA LYS A 146 34.25 2.86 -10.90
C LYS A 146 33.90 3.14 -12.36
N ILE A 147 33.37 2.15 -13.09
CA ILE A 147 32.97 2.30 -14.50
C ILE A 147 31.88 3.37 -14.63
N CYS A 148 30.87 3.36 -13.76
CA CYS A 148 29.80 4.35 -13.78
C CYS A 148 30.34 5.77 -13.53
N ARG A 149 31.31 5.93 -12.62
CA ARG A 149 31.94 7.23 -12.36
C ARG A 149 32.73 7.73 -13.57
N GLU A 150 33.52 6.86 -14.19
CA GLU A 150 34.35 7.18 -15.36
C GLU A 150 33.51 7.56 -16.58
N ASN A 151 32.37 6.89 -16.79
CA ASN A 151 31.48 7.13 -17.93
C ASN A 151 30.36 8.14 -17.64
N GLY A 152 30.25 8.61 -16.39
CA GLY A 152 29.14 9.47 -15.96
C GLY A 152 27.78 8.78 -15.97
N THR A 153 27.75 7.45 -15.98
CA THR A 153 26.54 6.61 -16.01
C THR A 153 25.85 6.61 -14.65
N ALA A 154 24.55 6.83 -14.64
CA ALA A 154 23.78 6.79 -13.41
C ALA A 154 23.44 5.36 -12.99
N VAL A 155 23.21 5.14 -11.70
CA VAL A 155 22.78 3.84 -11.16
C VAL A 155 21.41 3.98 -10.52
N ARG A 156 20.48 3.08 -10.86
CA ARG A 156 19.27 2.86 -10.07
C ARG A 156 19.42 1.61 -9.23
N VAL A 157 19.32 1.76 -7.92
CA VAL A 157 19.17 0.65 -6.98
C VAL A 157 17.67 0.39 -6.79
N GLY A 158 17.19 -0.72 -7.37
CA GLY A 158 15.78 -1.07 -7.34
C GLY A 158 15.49 -2.25 -6.43
N VAL A 159 15.04 -1.96 -5.21
CA VAL A 159 14.59 -2.95 -4.21
C VAL A 159 13.19 -3.41 -4.57
N ASN A 160 12.99 -4.72 -4.71
CA ASN A 160 11.67 -5.31 -4.89
C ASN A 160 11.33 -6.19 -3.69
N HIS A 161 10.07 -6.12 -3.25
CA HIS A 161 9.54 -6.88 -2.13
C HIS A 161 9.75 -8.39 -2.29
N GLY A 162 9.53 -8.93 -3.50
CA GLY A 162 9.72 -10.36 -3.78
C GLY A 162 11.18 -10.84 -3.89
N SER A 163 12.18 -9.97 -3.72
CA SER A 163 13.59 -10.32 -3.92
C SER A 163 14.53 -9.60 -2.93
N LEU A 164 14.13 -9.48 -1.67
CA LEU A 164 15.04 -9.01 -0.62
C LEU A 164 16.15 -10.04 -0.36
N SER A 165 17.33 -9.58 0.04
CA SER A 165 18.44 -10.48 0.43
C SER A 165 18.07 -11.28 1.68
N GLU A 166 18.66 -12.46 1.82
CA GLU A 166 18.40 -13.34 2.98
C GLU A 166 18.72 -12.63 4.30
N ARG A 167 19.81 -11.86 4.32
CA ARG A 167 20.22 -11.05 5.46
C ARG A 167 19.18 -10.01 5.91
N ILE A 168 18.49 -9.39 4.96
CA ILE A 168 17.41 -8.44 5.26
C ILE A 168 16.18 -9.18 5.74
N LEU A 169 15.84 -10.30 5.10
CA LEU A 169 14.70 -11.14 5.49
C LEU A 169 14.85 -11.72 6.89
N ASP A 170 16.04 -12.15 7.28
CA ASP A 170 16.34 -12.68 8.62
C ASP A 170 16.10 -11.63 9.71
N ARG A 171 16.56 -10.39 9.49
CA ARG A 171 16.54 -9.32 10.50
C ARG A 171 15.23 -8.53 10.55
N TYR A 172 14.66 -8.21 9.39
CA TYR A 172 13.52 -7.29 9.25
C TYR A 172 12.28 -7.95 8.67
N GLY A 173 12.38 -9.20 8.23
CA GLY A 173 11.32 -9.88 7.50
C GLY A 173 11.05 -9.27 6.13
N ASN A 174 10.03 -9.77 5.45
CA ASN A 174 9.57 -9.23 4.18
C ASN A 174 8.65 -8.01 4.37
N THR A 175 9.17 -6.95 4.98
CA THR A 175 8.42 -5.78 5.46
C THR A 175 8.80 -4.49 4.71
N PRO A 176 7.94 -3.44 4.76
CA PRO A 176 8.31 -2.12 4.27
C PRO A 176 9.61 -1.56 4.86
N GLU A 177 9.86 -1.82 6.15
CA GLU A 177 11.10 -1.46 6.83
C GLU A 177 12.30 -2.20 6.24
N GLY A 178 12.20 -3.52 6.05
CA GLY A 178 13.27 -4.30 5.42
C GLY A 178 13.64 -3.79 4.03
N MET A 179 12.64 -3.38 3.23
CA MET A 179 12.89 -2.76 1.92
C MET A 179 13.64 -1.42 2.04
N ALA A 180 13.21 -0.54 2.94
CA ALA A 180 13.84 0.75 3.14
C ALA A 180 15.28 0.62 3.68
N VAL A 181 15.50 -0.28 4.64
CA VAL A 181 16.84 -0.59 5.18
C VAL A 181 17.75 -1.13 4.09
N SER A 182 17.28 -2.07 3.25
CA SER A 182 18.05 -2.60 2.13
C SER A 182 18.53 -1.48 1.19
N ALA A 183 17.67 -0.51 0.88
CA ALA A 183 18.08 0.65 0.07
C ALA A 183 19.08 1.55 0.80
N MET A 184 18.89 1.81 2.09
CA MET A 184 19.81 2.62 2.90
C MET A 184 21.21 2.01 3.01
N GLU A 185 21.34 0.68 3.04
CA GLU A 185 22.64 0.00 2.98
C GLU A 185 23.38 0.30 1.68
N PHE A 186 22.68 0.27 0.55
CA PHE A 186 23.28 0.59 -0.73
C PHE A 186 23.61 2.08 -0.82
N ILE A 187 22.77 2.98 -0.31
CA ILE A 187 23.11 4.41 -0.19
C ILE A 187 24.44 4.58 0.55
N LYS A 188 24.65 3.89 1.68
CA LYS A 188 25.91 3.97 2.44
C LYS A 188 27.11 3.51 1.60
N ILE A 189 26.98 2.41 0.86
CA ILE A 189 28.05 1.90 -0.02
C ILE A 189 28.39 2.93 -1.10
N PHE A 190 27.40 3.40 -1.86
CA PHE A 190 27.63 4.36 -2.95
C PHE A 190 28.17 5.70 -2.43
N THR A 191 27.70 6.17 -1.27
CA THR A 191 28.17 7.43 -0.67
C THR A 191 29.58 7.32 -0.08
N ALA A 192 29.95 6.17 0.51
CA ALA A 192 31.33 5.89 0.93
C ALA A 192 32.31 5.96 -0.26
N GLU A 193 31.84 5.54 -1.44
CA GLU A 193 32.57 5.64 -2.70
C GLU A 193 32.43 7.00 -3.40
N ASN A 194 31.89 8.03 -2.74
CA ASN A 194 31.67 9.37 -3.31
C ASN A 194 30.89 9.35 -4.65
N PHE A 195 29.96 8.41 -4.81
CA PHE A 195 29.12 8.30 -6.01
C PHE A 195 27.75 8.94 -5.77
N SER A 196 27.42 9.96 -6.57
CA SER A 196 26.22 10.79 -6.39
C SER A 196 25.12 10.59 -7.44
N LYS A 197 25.42 9.97 -8.60
CA LYS A 197 24.43 9.72 -9.67
C LYS A 197 23.54 8.52 -9.37
N LEU A 198 22.95 8.51 -8.20
CA LEU A 198 22.17 7.42 -7.63
C LEU A 198 20.67 7.73 -7.68
N VAL A 199 19.87 6.74 -8.06
CA VAL A 199 18.41 6.77 -8.06
C VAL A 199 17.91 5.54 -7.31
N LEU A 200 16.81 5.66 -6.57
CA LEU A 200 16.27 4.56 -5.77
C LEU A 200 14.86 4.21 -6.23
N SER A 201 14.43 2.98 -6.01
CA SER A 201 13.01 2.60 -6.17
C SER A 201 12.64 1.47 -5.24
N MET A 202 11.49 1.62 -4.58
CA MET A 202 10.83 0.53 -3.84
C MET A 202 9.69 0.01 -4.71
N LYS A 203 9.66 -1.29 -5.00
CA LYS A 203 8.61 -1.90 -5.82
C LYS A 203 7.93 -3.06 -5.09
N SER A 204 6.61 -3.06 -5.16
CA SER A 204 5.75 -4.16 -4.70
C SER A 204 4.50 -4.21 -5.59
N SER A 205 3.89 -5.38 -5.69
CA SER A 205 2.54 -5.55 -6.27
C SER A 205 1.46 -5.17 -5.25
N ASP A 206 1.79 -5.22 -3.96
CA ASP A 206 1.00 -4.63 -2.89
C ASP A 206 1.29 -3.12 -2.80
N ILE A 207 0.25 -2.32 -3.10
CA ILE A 207 0.30 -0.86 -3.11
C ILE A 207 0.65 -0.30 -1.73
N ALA A 208 0.06 -0.84 -0.66
CA ALA A 208 0.30 -0.35 0.70
C ALA A 208 1.74 -0.58 1.13
N VAL A 209 2.33 -1.72 0.76
CA VAL A 209 3.75 -2.02 0.99
C VAL A 209 4.65 -1.05 0.22
N MET A 210 4.40 -0.84 -1.08
CA MET A 210 5.20 0.06 -1.91
C MET A 210 5.20 1.49 -1.34
N VAL A 211 4.02 2.00 -1.01
CA VAL A 211 3.84 3.36 -0.47
C VAL A 211 4.55 3.48 0.89
N SER A 212 4.31 2.54 1.80
CA SER A 212 4.92 2.57 3.14
C SER A 212 6.44 2.48 3.08
N ALA A 213 6.99 1.59 2.25
CA ALA A 213 8.44 1.42 2.09
C ALA A 213 9.09 2.69 1.51
N THR A 214 8.42 3.34 0.55
CA THR A 214 8.93 4.58 -0.04
C THR A 214 8.93 5.73 0.96
N ARG A 215 7.86 5.88 1.76
CA ARG A 215 7.80 6.91 2.82
C ARG A 215 8.87 6.69 3.89
N LEU A 216 9.04 5.46 4.35
CA LEU A 216 10.10 5.11 5.31
C LEU A 216 11.49 5.42 4.76
N LEU A 217 11.75 5.07 3.49
CA LEU A 217 13.02 5.40 2.84
C LEU A 217 13.26 6.91 2.77
N VAL A 218 12.23 7.70 2.44
CA VAL A 218 12.31 9.18 2.43
C VAL A 218 12.66 9.71 3.81
N GLU A 219 11.98 9.24 4.86
CA GLU A 219 12.24 9.62 6.24
C GLU A 219 13.69 9.30 6.66
N MET A 220 14.13 8.06 6.42
CA MET A 220 15.50 7.62 6.73
C MET A 220 16.54 8.44 5.96
N MET A 221 16.29 8.75 4.67
CA MET A 221 17.16 9.61 3.89
C MET A 221 17.24 11.02 4.48
N GLN A 222 16.10 11.66 4.77
CA GLN A 222 16.06 13.02 5.33
C GLN A 222 16.72 13.11 6.71
N GLU A 223 16.54 12.10 7.56
CA GLU A 223 17.20 12.02 8.87
C GLU A 223 18.73 11.99 8.72
N LYS A 224 19.25 11.27 7.73
CA LYS A 224 20.69 11.18 7.44
C LYS A 224 21.23 12.28 6.53
N GLY A 225 20.37 13.19 6.07
CA GLY A 225 20.73 14.30 5.17
C GLY A 225 20.94 13.89 3.72
N PHE A 226 20.35 12.78 3.28
CA PHE A 226 20.34 12.32 1.90
C PHE A 226 19.06 12.75 1.16
N ALA A 227 19.17 12.87 -0.16
CA ALA A 227 18.08 13.34 -1.02
C ALA A 227 18.18 12.76 -2.44
N PHE A 228 18.27 11.44 -2.60
CA PHE A 228 18.42 10.81 -3.92
C PHE A 228 17.09 10.64 -4.69
N PRO A 229 17.04 10.90 -6.01
CA PRO A 229 15.81 10.78 -6.77
C PRO A 229 15.11 9.42 -6.66
N LEU A 230 13.78 9.44 -6.68
CA LEU A 230 12.93 8.25 -6.56
C LEU A 230 12.25 7.89 -7.88
N HIS A 231 12.40 6.64 -8.30
CA HIS A 231 11.62 6.03 -9.37
C HIS A 231 10.43 5.27 -8.79
N LEU A 232 9.22 5.70 -9.15
CA LEU A 232 7.99 5.06 -8.71
C LEU A 232 7.42 4.12 -9.78
N GLY A 233 6.76 3.07 -9.32
CA GLY A 233 5.99 2.19 -10.18
C GLY A 233 5.58 0.94 -9.45
N VAL A 234 4.29 0.61 -9.54
CA VAL A 234 3.74 -0.65 -9.06
C VAL A 234 4.23 -1.77 -10.00
N THR A 235 4.68 -2.89 -9.44
CA THR A 235 5.03 -4.07 -10.25
C THR A 235 3.81 -4.96 -10.41
N GLU A 236 3.70 -5.69 -11.52
CA GLU A 236 2.61 -6.63 -11.77
C GLU A 236 1.22 -5.98 -11.60
N ALA A 237 1.05 -4.77 -12.15
CA ALA A 237 -0.20 -4.03 -11.97
C ALA A 237 -1.39 -4.74 -12.65
N GLY A 238 -1.13 -5.57 -13.66
CA GLY A 238 -2.14 -6.30 -14.41
C GLY A 238 -2.43 -5.68 -15.77
N GLU A 239 -3.54 -6.11 -16.38
CA GLU A 239 -3.99 -5.68 -17.70
C GLU A 239 -5.14 -4.67 -17.61
N GLY A 240 -5.29 -3.86 -18.67
CA GLY A 240 -6.47 -3.02 -18.83
C GLY A 240 -6.70 -2.05 -17.66
N GLU A 241 -7.96 -1.88 -17.29
CA GLU A 241 -8.36 -0.94 -16.24
C GLU A 241 -7.77 -1.28 -14.87
N ASP A 242 -7.64 -2.56 -14.49
CA ASP A 242 -7.06 -2.95 -13.20
C ASP A 242 -5.61 -2.46 -13.06
N GLY A 243 -4.80 -2.69 -14.10
CA GLY A 243 -3.41 -2.19 -14.15
C GLY A 243 -3.29 -0.68 -14.07
N ARG A 244 -4.22 0.04 -14.72
CA ARG A 244 -4.28 1.51 -14.68
C ARG A 244 -4.69 2.02 -13.30
N VAL A 245 -5.74 1.45 -12.71
CA VAL A 245 -6.25 1.82 -11.38
C VAL A 245 -5.20 1.57 -10.31
N ARG A 246 -4.56 0.39 -10.29
CA ARG A 246 -3.50 0.08 -9.31
C ARG A 246 -2.30 1.01 -9.45
N SER A 247 -1.87 1.26 -10.68
CA SER A 247 -0.77 2.19 -10.96
C SER A 247 -1.11 3.62 -10.51
N ALA A 248 -2.32 4.11 -10.85
CA ALA A 248 -2.78 5.42 -10.44
C ALA A 248 -2.89 5.56 -8.92
N ALA A 249 -3.43 4.54 -8.22
CA ALA A 249 -3.55 4.53 -6.77
C ALA A 249 -2.18 4.57 -6.08
N GLY A 250 -1.24 3.70 -6.49
CA GLY A 250 0.07 3.62 -5.86
C GLY A 250 1.00 4.79 -6.20
N ILE A 251 1.12 5.13 -7.49
CA ILE A 251 1.97 6.23 -7.94
C ILE A 251 1.37 7.58 -7.50
N GLY A 252 0.06 7.75 -7.68
CA GLY A 252 -0.63 8.99 -7.33
C GLY A 252 -0.58 9.31 -5.84
N ALA A 253 -0.66 8.31 -4.96
CA ALA A 253 -0.52 8.51 -3.51
C ALA A 253 0.81 9.20 -3.18
N LEU A 254 1.93 8.68 -3.69
CA LEU A 254 3.26 9.25 -3.42
C LEU A 254 3.47 10.58 -4.14
N LEU A 255 3.03 10.72 -5.40
CA LEU A 255 3.15 11.99 -6.13
C LEU A 255 2.36 13.12 -5.46
N SER A 256 1.20 12.82 -4.86
CA SER A 256 0.41 13.81 -4.10
C SER A 256 1.13 14.36 -2.86
N GLU A 257 2.13 13.63 -2.38
CA GLU A 257 3.01 14.01 -1.26
C GLU A 257 4.30 14.70 -1.73
N GLY A 258 4.44 14.92 -3.05
CA GLY A 258 5.68 15.43 -3.65
C GLY A 258 6.81 14.40 -3.71
N ILE A 259 6.52 13.12 -3.47
CA ILE A 259 7.49 12.03 -3.52
C ILE A 259 7.45 11.41 -4.91
N GLY A 260 8.58 11.43 -5.63
CA GLY A 260 8.73 10.76 -6.92
C GLY A 260 9.29 11.68 -8.01
N ASP A 261 10.33 11.21 -8.68
CA ASP A 261 11.07 11.98 -9.67
C ASP A 261 10.94 11.46 -11.09
N THR A 262 10.64 10.17 -11.21
CA THR A 262 10.30 9.51 -12.44
C THR A 262 9.32 8.39 -12.14
N ILE A 263 8.46 8.09 -13.11
CA ILE A 263 7.44 7.05 -12.96
C ILE A 263 7.49 6.08 -14.14
N ARG A 264 7.08 4.84 -13.86
CA ARG A 264 6.69 3.87 -14.88
C ARG A 264 5.41 3.16 -14.44
N VAL A 265 4.40 3.21 -15.30
CA VAL A 265 3.23 2.34 -15.22
C VAL A 265 3.64 1.00 -15.82
N SER A 266 3.37 -0.13 -15.15
CA SER A 266 3.78 -1.46 -15.66
C SER A 266 2.53 -2.26 -16.06
N LEU A 267 2.15 -2.18 -17.33
CA LEU A 267 0.99 -2.90 -17.89
C LEU A 267 1.47 -4.17 -18.62
N SER A 268 0.63 -5.20 -18.71
CA SER A 268 0.91 -6.36 -19.58
C SER A 268 0.51 -6.11 -21.05
N GLU A 269 0.53 -4.85 -21.49
CA GLU A 269 0.22 -4.41 -22.86
C GLU A 269 1.49 -3.96 -23.59
N ASP A 270 1.36 -3.52 -24.84
CA ASP A 270 2.47 -2.91 -25.57
C ASP A 270 3.07 -1.74 -24.75
N PRO A 271 4.40 -1.68 -24.57
CA PRO A 271 5.06 -0.69 -23.70
C PRO A 271 4.69 0.77 -24.00
N GLU A 272 4.48 1.14 -25.26
CA GLU A 272 4.05 2.47 -25.66
C GLU A 272 2.69 2.88 -25.04
N LYS A 273 1.83 1.92 -24.69
CA LYS A 273 0.53 2.17 -24.02
C LYS A 273 0.69 2.52 -22.55
N GLU A 274 1.85 2.23 -21.92
CA GLU A 274 2.16 2.69 -20.56
C GLU A 274 2.30 4.23 -20.52
N ILE A 275 2.76 4.85 -21.62
CA ILE A 275 3.16 6.26 -21.64
C ILE A 275 1.98 7.24 -21.49
N PRO A 276 0.84 7.10 -22.20
CA PRO A 276 -0.31 7.98 -21.99
C PRO A 276 -0.84 7.95 -20.56
N VAL A 277 -0.88 6.76 -19.93
CA VAL A 277 -1.33 6.59 -18.54
C VAL A 277 -0.36 7.28 -17.58
N ALA A 278 0.95 7.07 -17.78
CA ALA A 278 1.96 7.75 -16.99
C ALA A 278 1.87 9.29 -17.13
N LYS A 279 1.65 9.80 -18.35
CA LYS A 279 1.43 11.24 -18.61
C LYS A 279 0.22 11.78 -17.87
N GLN A 280 -0.90 11.06 -17.88
CA GLN A 280 -2.10 11.45 -17.15
C GLN A 280 -1.83 11.53 -15.65
N ILE A 281 -1.23 10.49 -15.06
CA ILE A 281 -0.90 10.46 -13.63
C ILE A 281 0.05 11.60 -13.25
N ALA A 282 1.15 11.78 -13.99
CA ALA A 282 2.10 12.86 -13.73
C ALA A 282 1.49 14.26 -13.93
N GLY A 283 0.57 14.41 -14.89
CA GLY A 283 -0.11 15.67 -15.18
C GLY A 283 -1.09 16.11 -14.09
N LEU A 284 -1.59 15.19 -13.26
CA LEU A 284 -2.39 15.52 -12.07
C LEU A 284 -1.55 16.15 -10.95
N PHE A 285 -0.26 15.84 -10.93
CA PHE A 285 0.70 16.29 -9.92
C PHE A 285 1.88 16.99 -10.59
N PRO A 286 1.65 18.11 -11.32
CA PRO A 286 2.76 18.87 -11.88
C PRO A 286 3.72 19.21 -10.74
N ARG A 287 5.04 19.21 -10.99
CA ARG A 287 6.04 19.63 -10.00
C ARG A 287 5.93 21.13 -9.71
N ASN A 288 4.82 21.55 -9.13
CA ASN A 288 4.74 22.70 -8.26
C ASN A 288 5.21 22.17 -6.93
N ILE A 289 6.36 22.64 -6.45
CA ILE A 289 6.82 22.40 -5.08
C ILE A 289 5.68 22.86 -4.17
N ALA A 290 4.80 21.93 -3.79
CA ALA A 290 3.71 22.21 -2.88
C ALA A 290 4.38 22.55 -1.54
N PRO A 291 4.16 23.76 -0.97
CA PRO A 291 4.78 24.13 0.29
C PRO A 291 4.42 23.17 1.45
N ALA A 292 3.38 22.38 1.29
CA ALA A 292 3.08 21.20 2.09
C ALA A 292 2.11 20.32 1.29
N GLY A 293 2.48 19.08 1.01
CA GLY A 293 1.57 18.05 0.51
C GLY A 293 1.78 16.81 1.36
N GLY A 294 0.81 16.48 2.22
CA GLY A 294 0.80 15.20 2.94
C GLY A 294 1.12 15.21 4.44
N ASN A 295 0.94 16.31 5.17
CA ASN A 295 0.93 16.25 6.65
C ASN A 295 -0.44 15.94 7.25
N VAL A 296 -1.42 15.59 6.42
CA VAL A 296 -2.65 14.99 6.91
C VAL A 296 -2.44 13.49 6.82
N MET A 297 -2.02 12.87 7.93
CA MET A 297 -2.31 11.45 8.09
C MET A 297 -3.81 11.30 7.83
N PRO A 298 -4.25 10.45 6.88
CA PRO A 298 -5.65 10.08 6.85
C PRO A 298 -5.97 9.57 8.26
N GLU A 299 -6.92 10.22 8.93
CA GLU A 299 -7.52 9.64 10.11
C GLU A 299 -8.18 8.34 9.66
N PHE A 300 -7.46 7.24 9.83
CA PHE A 300 -8.09 5.95 9.89
C PHE A 300 -8.94 6.00 11.14
N ARG A 301 -10.24 6.27 10.95
CA ARG A 301 -11.23 5.85 11.93
C ARG A 301 -10.97 4.36 12.12
N SER A 302 -10.40 4.00 13.26
CA SER A 302 -10.41 2.64 13.73
C SER A 302 -11.85 2.14 13.59
N ARG A 303 -12.02 0.87 13.21
CA ARG A 303 -13.35 0.26 13.23
C ARG A 303 -14.01 0.68 14.55
N PRO A 304 -15.25 1.22 14.53
CA PRO A 304 -15.97 1.48 15.76
C PRO A 304 -15.78 0.26 16.66
N LYS A 305 -15.30 0.45 17.89
CA LYS A 305 -15.11 -0.66 18.82
C LYS A 305 -16.47 -1.31 18.99
N VAL A 306 -16.70 -2.41 18.30
CA VAL A 306 -17.90 -3.22 18.50
C VAL A 306 -17.75 -3.82 19.90
N PRO A 307 -18.78 -3.82 20.76
CA PRO A 307 -18.68 -4.43 22.07
C PRO A 307 -18.12 -5.85 21.98
N ALA A 308 -17.32 -6.25 22.97
CA ALA A 308 -16.68 -7.57 23.00
C ALA A 308 -17.67 -8.73 22.79
N LEU A 309 -18.95 -8.51 23.12
CA LEU A 309 -20.07 -9.42 22.88
C LEU A 309 -20.20 -9.86 21.42
N PHE A 310 -19.88 -8.98 20.46
CA PHE A 310 -19.97 -9.25 19.03
C PHE A 310 -18.60 -9.43 18.37
N GLY A 311 -17.52 -9.58 19.15
CA GLY A 311 -16.15 -9.69 18.63
C GLY A 311 -15.90 -10.91 17.72
N LYS A 312 -16.83 -11.88 17.70
CA LYS A 312 -16.80 -13.06 16.83
C LYS A 312 -17.63 -12.90 15.55
N VAL A 313 -18.38 -11.80 15.41
CA VAL A 313 -19.21 -11.54 14.21
C VAL A 313 -18.28 -11.10 13.07
N ASN A 314 -18.11 -11.98 12.09
CA ASN A 314 -17.34 -11.71 10.88
C ASN A 314 -18.28 -11.17 9.79
N GLY A 315 -18.59 -9.88 9.83
CA GLY A 315 -19.54 -9.27 8.87
C GLY A 315 -20.31 -8.09 9.46
N PRO A 316 -21.36 -7.61 8.78
CA PRO A 316 -22.28 -6.61 9.34
C PRO A 316 -23.03 -7.22 10.54
N LEU A 317 -23.13 -6.45 11.63
CA LEU A 317 -23.97 -6.80 12.77
C LEU A 317 -25.44 -6.72 12.37
N VAL A 318 -26.19 -7.82 12.49
CA VAL A 318 -27.62 -7.85 12.14
C VAL A 318 -28.45 -7.63 13.41
N ILE A 319 -29.25 -6.57 13.43
CA ILE A 319 -30.15 -6.26 14.56
C ILE A 319 -31.57 -6.31 14.04
N ALA A 320 -32.42 -7.13 14.66
CA ALA A 320 -33.83 -7.22 14.30
C ALA A 320 -34.72 -6.50 15.31
N MET A 321 -35.58 -5.62 14.81
CA MET A 321 -36.53 -4.88 15.64
C MET A 321 -37.86 -5.63 15.69
N MET A 322 -38.11 -6.26 16.84
CA MET A 322 -39.24 -7.16 17.08
C MET A 322 -40.29 -6.55 18.01
N THR A 323 -40.29 -5.22 18.12
CA THR A 323 -41.18 -4.47 19.02
C THR A 323 -42.66 -4.56 18.62
N ARG A 324 -42.98 -4.96 17.38
CA ARG A 324 -44.38 -5.19 16.94
C ARG A 324 -45.06 -6.37 17.64
N TYR A 325 -44.29 -7.30 18.22
CA TYR A 325 -44.86 -8.38 19.03
C TYR A 325 -45.18 -7.83 20.43
N GLY A 326 -46.47 -7.66 20.73
CA GLY A 326 -46.91 -7.27 22.09
C GLY A 326 -46.63 -8.35 23.14
N THR A 327 -46.56 -9.62 22.70
CA THR A 327 -46.15 -10.77 23.50
C THR A 327 -45.12 -11.57 22.70
N PRO A 328 -43.82 -11.32 22.91
CA PRO A 328 -42.73 -12.05 22.24
C PRO A 328 -42.80 -13.56 22.50
N GLY A 329 -42.61 -14.36 21.45
CA GLY A 329 -42.71 -15.81 21.50
C GLY A 329 -42.13 -16.48 20.25
N PRO A 330 -42.39 -17.79 20.00
CA PRO A 330 -41.74 -18.55 18.93
C PRO A 330 -41.81 -17.93 17.53
N GLY A 331 -42.94 -17.30 17.17
CA GLY A 331 -43.09 -16.62 15.88
C GLY A 331 -42.13 -15.46 15.66
N MET A 332 -41.72 -14.77 16.74
CA MET A 332 -40.71 -13.72 16.69
C MET A 332 -39.33 -14.28 16.35
N TYR A 333 -38.96 -15.40 16.97
CA TYR A 333 -37.68 -16.06 16.74
C TYR A 333 -37.55 -16.55 15.30
N LEU A 334 -38.61 -17.16 14.77
CA LEU A 334 -38.67 -17.58 13.37
C LEU A 334 -38.47 -16.39 12.42
N GLU A 335 -39.12 -15.25 12.66
CA GLU A 335 -38.92 -14.08 11.80
C GLU A 335 -37.55 -13.43 11.98
N ALA A 336 -36.92 -13.60 13.14
CA ALA A 336 -35.55 -13.18 13.40
C ALA A 336 -34.49 -14.11 12.76
N GLY A 337 -34.90 -15.15 12.04
CA GLY A 337 -34.03 -16.13 11.41
C GLY A 337 -33.53 -17.23 12.34
N TYR A 338 -34.17 -17.45 13.50
CA TYR A 338 -33.89 -18.60 14.38
C TYR A 338 -34.80 -19.78 14.03
N ASP A 339 -34.34 -20.99 14.33
CA ASP A 339 -35.18 -22.18 14.23
C ASP A 339 -35.96 -22.41 15.53
N TYR A 340 -37.17 -22.94 15.39
CA TYR A 340 -38.01 -23.34 16.52
C TYR A 340 -38.56 -24.75 16.31
N ASP A 341 -38.18 -25.66 17.20
CA ASP A 341 -38.72 -27.01 17.25
C ASP A 341 -40.02 -27.02 18.06
N ARG A 342 -41.12 -27.39 17.40
CA ARG A 342 -42.47 -27.41 18.00
C ARG A 342 -42.68 -28.57 18.96
N GLU A 343 -41.94 -29.66 18.85
CA GLU A 343 -42.08 -30.84 19.71
C GLU A 343 -41.30 -30.65 21.02
N SER A 344 -40.08 -30.13 20.94
CA SER A 344 -39.21 -29.91 22.11
C SER A 344 -39.35 -28.51 22.72
N GLY A 345 -39.91 -27.54 21.99
CA GLY A 345 -40.00 -26.14 22.40
C GLY A 345 -38.66 -25.39 22.36
N ILE A 346 -37.63 -25.98 21.75
CA ILE A 346 -36.27 -25.44 21.71
C ILE A 346 -36.14 -24.43 20.56
N ILE A 347 -35.41 -23.34 20.84
CA ILE A 347 -35.04 -22.32 19.85
C ILE A 347 -33.53 -22.40 19.63
N SER A 348 -33.10 -22.44 18.37
CA SER A 348 -31.69 -22.62 17.97
C SER A 348 -31.25 -21.53 16.99
N LYS A 349 -29.98 -21.12 17.11
CA LYS A 349 -29.37 -20.15 16.19
C LYS A 349 -29.07 -20.80 14.84
N THR A 350 -29.29 -20.06 13.76
CA THR A 350 -28.94 -20.42 12.37
C THR A 350 -28.02 -19.36 11.77
N ASP A 351 -27.49 -19.63 10.56
CA ASP A 351 -26.70 -18.67 9.79
C ASP A 351 -27.48 -17.41 9.38
N GLN A 352 -28.82 -17.44 9.45
CA GLN A 352 -29.70 -16.31 9.13
C GLN A 352 -30.17 -15.56 10.37
N SER A 353 -29.84 -16.03 11.58
CA SER A 353 -30.30 -15.42 12.82
C SER A 353 -29.69 -14.03 13.03
N ALA A 354 -30.52 -13.07 13.42
CA ALA A 354 -30.02 -11.78 13.88
C ALA A 354 -29.11 -11.93 15.11
N ASP A 355 -28.14 -11.02 15.26
CA ASP A 355 -27.17 -11.02 16.36
C ASP A 355 -27.73 -10.40 17.65
N LEU A 356 -28.72 -9.51 17.53
CA LEU A 356 -29.41 -8.86 18.64
C LEU A 356 -30.87 -8.62 18.28
N LEU A 357 -31.79 -8.95 19.19
CA LEU A 357 -33.22 -8.65 19.04
C LEU A 357 -33.63 -7.51 19.97
N ILE A 358 -34.26 -6.48 19.40
CA ILE A 358 -34.89 -5.41 20.19
C ILE A 358 -36.36 -5.75 20.38
N VAL A 359 -36.78 -6.00 21.61
CA VAL A 359 -38.13 -6.48 21.95
C VAL A 359 -38.83 -5.53 22.92
N SER A 360 -40.16 -5.46 22.83
CA SER A 360 -40.98 -4.57 23.68
C SER A 360 -41.20 -5.11 25.09
N GLN A 361 -41.12 -6.44 25.27
CA GLN A 361 -41.30 -7.18 26.52
C GLN A 361 -40.34 -8.38 26.57
N ILE A 362 -40.14 -8.95 27.76
CA ILE A 362 -39.32 -10.16 27.92
C ILE A 362 -40.17 -11.38 27.51
N PRO A 363 -39.70 -12.26 26.60
CA PRO A 363 -40.38 -13.52 26.27
C PRO A 363 -40.34 -14.49 27.45
N GLU A 364 -41.26 -15.47 27.47
CA GLU A 364 -41.32 -16.49 28.53
C GLU A 364 -40.03 -17.31 28.68
N SER A 365 -39.31 -17.51 27.57
CA SER A 365 -38.02 -18.20 27.53
C SER A 365 -37.03 -17.43 26.67
N ILE A 366 -35.80 -17.30 27.16
CA ILE A 366 -34.69 -16.70 26.43
C ILE A 366 -33.60 -17.76 26.26
N PRO A 367 -33.35 -18.24 25.04
CA PRO A 367 -32.25 -19.17 24.79
C PRO A 367 -30.90 -18.55 25.14
N GLU A 368 -29.95 -19.34 25.63
CA GLU A 368 -28.65 -18.83 26.12
C GLU A 368 -27.85 -18.07 25.04
N GLU A 369 -28.00 -18.47 23.78
CA GLU A 369 -27.30 -17.89 22.63
C GLU A 369 -27.99 -16.66 22.04
N VAL A 370 -29.21 -16.33 22.49
CA VAL A 370 -29.95 -15.16 22.02
C VAL A 370 -29.59 -13.95 22.88
N LEU A 371 -29.27 -12.84 22.23
CA LEU A 371 -29.09 -11.54 22.89
C LEU A 371 -30.36 -10.70 22.68
N LEU A 372 -30.93 -10.21 23.78
CA LEU A 372 -32.13 -9.38 23.76
C LEU A 372 -31.83 -7.98 24.31
N ALA A 373 -32.42 -6.96 23.70
CA ALA A 373 -32.45 -5.61 24.23
C ALA A 373 -33.90 -5.16 24.47
N VAL A 374 -34.19 -4.65 25.67
CA VAL A 374 -35.53 -4.22 26.12
C VAL A 374 -35.51 -2.79 26.63
N PRO A 375 -36.65 -2.07 26.65
CA PRO A 375 -36.76 -0.77 27.29
C PRO A 375 -36.11 -0.73 28.68
N TYR A 376 -35.32 0.32 28.97
CA TYR A 376 -34.53 0.47 30.19
C TYR A 376 -35.26 0.05 31.48
N LYS A 377 -36.52 0.49 31.66
CA LYS A 377 -37.31 0.17 32.87
C LYS A 377 -37.55 -1.33 33.04
N ILE A 378 -37.72 -2.06 31.94
CA ILE A 378 -37.92 -3.51 31.93
C ILE A 378 -36.59 -4.20 32.27
N TRP A 379 -35.49 -3.77 31.65
CA TRP A 379 -34.16 -4.29 31.97
C TRP A 379 -33.77 -4.04 33.44
N GLN A 380 -34.06 -2.85 33.97
CA GLN A 380 -33.72 -2.45 35.34
C GLN A 380 -34.35 -3.37 36.39
N ALA A 381 -35.56 -3.87 36.14
CA ALA A 381 -36.23 -4.84 37.00
C ALA A 381 -35.71 -6.28 36.84
N ASN A 382 -34.92 -6.58 35.80
CA ASN A 382 -34.52 -7.93 35.39
C ASN A 382 -33.00 -8.04 35.13
N ARG A 383 -32.18 -7.28 35.87
CA ARG A 383 -30.72 -7.17 35.68
C ARG A 383 -29.95 -8.48 35.87
N ASN A 384 -30.59 -9.48 36.49
CA ASN A 384 -30.03 -10.80 36.72
C ASN A 384 -30.00 -11.68 35.45
N ILE A 385 -30.71 -11.29 34.38
CA ILE A 385 -30.74 -12.05 33.12
C ILE A 385 -29.50 -11.68 32.28
N ARG A 386 -28.60 -12.66 32.08
CA ARG A 386 -27.25 -12.45 31.53
C ARG A 386 -27.21 -11.95 30.08
N ASN A 387 -28.20 -12.32 29.28
CA ASN A 387 -28.31 -12.04 27.85
C ASN A 387 -29.39 -10.99 27.54
N LEU A 388 -29.79 -10.21 28.55
CA LEU A 388 -30.74 -9.11 28.43
C LEU A 388 -30.04 -7.76 28.67
N PHE A 389 -30.25 -6.82 27.76
CA PHE A 389 -29.55 -5.53 27.73
C PHE A 389 -30.53 -4.34 27.68
N PRO A 390 -30.16 -3.17 28.20
CA PRO A 390 -31.03 -2.00 28.21
C PRO A 390 -31.03 -1.25 26.87
N VAL A 391 -32.23 -0.83 26.45
CA VAL A 391 -32.47 0.19 25.42
C VAL A 391 -32.85 1.50 26.11
N PHE A 392 -32.03 2.53 25.91
CA PHE A 392 -32.24 3.89 26.35
C PHE A 392 -32.79 4.76 25.21
N SER A 393 -33.55 5.80 25.55
CA SER A 393 -33.71 6.95 24.66
C SER A 393 -32.55 7.93 24.88
N ALA A 394 -32.30 8.82 23.92
CA ALA A 394 -31.25 9.83 24.01
C ALA A 394 -31.32 10.66 25.33
N GLY A 395 -32.52 10.97 25.82
CA GLY A 395 -32.71 11.71 27.08
C GLY A 395 -32.59 10.86 28.36
N SER A 396 -32.63 9.53 28.28
CA SER A 396 -32.69 8.65 29.46
C SER A 396 -31.36 7.99 29.83
N ILE A 397 -30.27 8.22 29.08
CA ILE A 397 -28.96 7.61 29.34
C ILE A 397 -28.03 8.49 30.23
N SER A 398 -28.53 9.62 30.75
CA SER A 398 -27.75 10.55 31.58
C SER A 398 -27.20 9.91 32.87
N GLY A 399 -26.12 10.50 33.40
CA GLY A 399 -25.14 9.88 34.33
C GLY A 399 -25.65 9.28 35.65
N GLU A 400 -26.91 9.44 36.02
CA GLU A 400 -27.52 8.78 37.18
C GLU A 400 -28.18 7.43 36.85
N SER A 401 -28.28 7.08 35.57
CA SER A 401 -28.93 5.85 35.12
C SER A 401 -28.01 4.64 35.29
N ASN A 402 -28.54 3.56 35.90
CA ASN A 402 -27.83 2.27 35.94
C ASN A 402 -27.58 1.74 34.52
N LYS A 403 -26.33 1.46 34.17
CA LYS A 403 -25.94 0.90 32.86
C LYS A 403 -25.55 -0.58 32.99
N SER A 404 -25.63 -1.32 31.89
CA SER A 404 -24.96 -2.61 31.77
C SER A 404 -23.47 -2.38 31.57
N ASP A 405 -22.64 -3.26 32.11
CA ASP A 405 -21.19 -3.32 31.87
C ASP A 405 -20.81 -3.99 30.54
N ARG A 406 -21.78 -4.62 29.85
CA ARG A 406 -21.54 -5.45 28.66
C ARG A 406 -22.09 -4.88 27.37
N LEU A 407 -23.30 -4.30 27.40
CA LEU A 407 -23.92 -3.66 26.24
C LEU A 407 -25.00 -2.68 26.69
N ASN A 408 -24.93 -1.43 26.24
CA ASN A 408 -26.00 -0.45 26.36
C ASN A 408 -26.42 0.01 24.96
N VAL A 409 -27.71 -0.10 24.65
CA VAL A 409 -28.27 0.33 23.35
C VAL A 409 -28.93 1.68 23.53
N VAL A 410 -28.59 2.65 22.68
CA VAL A 410 -29.26 3.97 22.67
C VAL A 410 -30.03 4.12 21.37
N PHE A 411 -31.33 4.35 21.48
CA PHE A 411 -32.21 4.64 20.36
C PHE A 411 -32.33 6.17 20.18
N THR A 412 -31.91 6.66 19.01
CA THR A 412 -31.94 8.09 18.66
C THR A 412 -32.21 8.28 17.15
N GLY A 413 -32.74 9.44 16.78
CA GLY A 413 -33.06 9.80 15.39
C GLY A 413 -32.92 11.31 15.12
N PRO A 414 -33.16 11.76 13.87
CA PRO A 414 -32.90 13.14 13.44
C PRO A 414 -33.73 14.22 14.15
N LEU A 415 -34.81 13.82 14.83
CA LEU A 415 -35.68 14.70 15.62
C LEU A 415 -35.46 14.55 17.13
N SER A 416 -34.54 13.69 17.55
CA SER A 416 -34.19 13.48 18.96
C SER A 416 -33.31 14.65 19.42
N GLY A 417 -33.93 15.72 19.94
CA GLY A 417 -33.19 16.84 20.51
C GLY A 417 -32.35 16.41 21.71
N GLY A 418 -31.06 16.75 21.69
CA GLY A 418 -30.10 16.51 22.77
C GLY A 418 -28.70 16.17 22.25
N GLU A 419 -27.66 16.59 22.98
CA GLU A 419 -26.29 16.09 22.75
C GLU A 419 -26.24 14.60 23.08
N LEU A 420 -25.72 13.80 22.17
CA LEU A 420 -25.45 12.39 22.43
C LEU A 420 -24.29 12.30 23.43
N PRO A 421 -24.43 11.58 24.55
CA PRO A 421 -23.31 11.32 25.44
C PRO A 421 -22.39 10.32 24.75
N VAL A 422 -21.48 10.82 23.92
CA VAL A 422 -20.38 10.04 23.36
C VAL A 422 -19.25 10.05 24.39
N ASP A 423 -19.51 9.48 25.56
CA ASP A 423 -18.40 9.08 26.42
C ASP A 423 -17.69 7.90 25.77
N GLU A 424 -16.36 7.85 25.87
CA GLU A 424 -15.50 6.79 25.34
C GLU A 424 -15.69 5.43 26.04
N ASP A 425 -16.86 5.14 26.61
CA ASP A 425 -17.18 3.87 27.24
C ASP A 425 -17.36 2.78 26.17
N PRO A 426 -16.44 1.82 26.06
CA PRO A 426 -16.49 0.76 25.03
C PRO A 426 -17.69 -0.19 25.20
N SER A 427 -18.47 -0.10 26.27
CA SER A 427 -19.72 -0.86 26.47
C SER A 427 -20.97 -0.18 25.90
N THR A 428 -20.86 1.05 25.39
CA THR A 428 -21.98 1.81 24.82
C THR A 428 -22.03 1.64 23.31
N THR A 429 -23.10 1.02 22.79
CA THR A 429 -23.36 0.93 21.35
C THR A 429 -24.42 1.94 20.94
N LEU A 430 -24.00 2.93 20.18
CA LEU A 430 -24.90 3.91 19.58
C LEU A 430 -25.58 3.30 18.35
N LEU A 431 -26.90 3.14 18.42
CA LEU A 431 -27.71 2.68 17.30
C LEU A 431 -28.49 3.86 16.74
N ILE A 432 -27.96 4.47 15.67
CA ILE A 432 -28.64 5.57 14.99
C ILE A 432 -29.59 4.98 13.96
N PHE A 433 -30.89 5.15 14.17
CA PHE A 433 -31.88 4.87 13.15
C PHE A 433 -32.11 6.12 12.30
N THR A 434 -31.59 6.11 11.08
CA THR A 434 -31.97 7.09 10.07
C THR A 434 -33.18 6.56 9.31
N TRP A 435 -34.38 6.86 9.81
CA TRP A 435 -35.61 6.57 9.08
C TRP A 435 -35.95 7.76 8.18
N ASN A 436 -36.06 7.53 6.88
CA ASN A 436 -36.58 8.50 5.92
C ASN A 436 -37.98 8.06 5.49
N ALA A 437 -39.00 8.69 6.10
CA ALA A 437 -40.41 8.42 5.84
C ALA A 437 -40.82 8.58 4.36
N VAL A 438 -40.04 9.33 3.57
CA VAL A 438 -40.35 9.66 2.18
C VAL A 438 -39.83 8.60 1.20
N SER A 439 -38.73 7.91 1.51
CA SER A 439 -38.12 6.92 0.59
C SER A 439 -38.55 5.48 0.82
N GLU A 440 -39.08 5.13 2.00
CA GLU A 440 -39.38 3.74 2.38
C GLU A 440 -40.89 3.37 2.33
N ARG A 441 -41.74 4.21 1.73
CA ARG A 441 -43.15 3.86 1.48
C ARG A 441 -43.39 3.04 0.20
N GLU A 442 -42.35 2.80 -0.61
CA GLU A 442 -42.46 2.10 -1.91
C GLU A 442 -41.59 0.83 -2.01
N ALA A 443 -41.16 0.23 -0.90
CA ALA A 443 -40.46 -1.06 -0.89
C ALA A 443 -41.33 -2.19 -0.37
#